data_AF-A0A2V7AYE6-F1
#
_entry.id   AF-A0A2V7AYE6-F1
#
_cell.length_a   1.000
_cell.length_b   1.000
_cell.length_c   1.000
_cell.angle_alpha   90.00
_cell.angle_beta   90.00
_cell.angle_gamma   90.00
#
_symmetry.space_group_name_H-M   'P 1'
#
loop_
_entity.id
_entity.type
_entity.pdbx_description
1 polymer ?
#
loop_
_entity_poly.entity_id
_entity_poly.type
_entity_poly.pdbx_seq_one_letter_code
_entity_poly.pdbx_strand_id
1 'polypeptide(L)'
;MNRQGWRLVFLLAPVLLGAVAAPAQDDRLERFRTLAATRLALVGTDDGERSREALREIYALLDEEIVESLQSGSVFTSLPFLQERLDGFADAWGGASFKLRRLGPLTVGAFQLVDSSPGNSVRVYGEAGGEARLLHAFVRDGRPVLYPLAGGPAPLMVVAWEGWPTNAGVRPLRLEMLRMRGDDVTVTWDTAPLYPEGLVARDWRLRGNELRIRYELHYPGWTPGCEGQTEQEDVYRLPTDGTVPARVARRQYNAWHQALHHSVSGLFAALASGDRASLTAFVPDAELRRRLPATLAAEPACDAPDPAADPDAVSVAAVESERRPWSLTWRRAGRRWQLVSATPVL
;
A
#
# COMPACT_ATOMS: atom_id res chain seq x y z
N MET A 1 -82.63 -2.20 52.72
CA MET A 1 -81.57 -1.36 52.13
C MET A 1 -80.35 -2.23 51.92
N ASN A 2 -80.14 -2.75 50.70
CA ASN A 2 -79.20 -2.21 49.69
C ASN A 2 -77.73 -2.34 50.16
N ARG A 3 -76.84 -3.12 49.55
CA ARG A 3 -76.64 -3.43 48.12
C ARG A 3 -75.89 -4.76 47.88
N GLN A 4 -76.25 -5.38 46.76
CA GLN A 4 -75.52 -6.39 45.98
C GLN A 4 -74.18 -5.84 45.46
N GLY A 5 -73.25 -6.71 45.07
CA GLY A 5 -72.39 -6.39 43.92
C GLY A 5 -70.99 -7.00 43.82
N TRP A 6 -70.94 -8.29 43.48
CA TRP A 6 -70.06 -8.89 42.45
C TRP A 6 -68.54 -9.03 42.69
N ARG A 7 -68.13 -10.31 42.73
CA ARG A 7 -66.78 -10.82 42.58
C ARG A 7 -66.33 -10.66 41.12
N LEU A 8 -65.22 -9.97 40.88
CA LEU A 8 -64.53 -9.96 39.59
C LEU A 8 -63.36 -10.95 39.65
N VAL A 9 -63.54 -12.03 38.92
CA VAL A 9 -62.50 -12.98 38.50
C VAL A 9 -61.75 -12.31 37.34
N PHE A 10 -60.46 -12.00 37.51
CA PHE A 10 -59.60 -11.66 36.39
C PHE A 10 -58.80 -12.89 35.98
N LEU A 11 -59.17 -13.41 34.81
CA LEU A 11 -58.46 -14.41 34.04
C LEU A 11 -57.16 -13.81 33.47
N LEU A 12 -56.14 -14.67 33.40
CA LEU A 12 -54.86 -14.48 32.72
C LEU A 12 -54.99 -13.87 31.32
N ALA A 13 -54.07 -12.96 31.00
CA ALA A 13 -53.57 -12.78 29.64
C ALA A 13 -52.03 -12.72 29.70
N PRO A 14 -51.30 -13.63 29.02
CA PRO A 14 -49.85 -13.53 28.91
C PRO A 14 -49.51 -12.34 28.01
N VAL A 15 -48.68 -11.44 28.53
CA VAL A 15 -48.02 -10.41 27.72
C VAL A 15 -47.03 -11.13 26.80
N LEU A 16 -47.43 -11.31 25.55
CA LEU A 16 -46.55 -11.68 24.45
C LEU A 16 -45.52 -10.55 24.28
N LEU A 17 -44.31 -10.77 24.81
CA LEU A 17 -43.10 -10.06 24.38
C LEU A 17 -42.81 -10.48 22.93
N GLY A 18 -43.47 -9.82 21.98
CA GLY A 18 -43.08 -9.87 20.58
C GLY A 18 -41.84 -8.98 20.38
N ALA A 19 -40.66 -9.56 20.53
CA ALA A 19 -39.46 -8.99 19.91
C ALA A 19 -39.58 -9.19 18.39
N VAL A 20 -40.15 -8.19 17.70
CA VAL A 20 -40.11 -8.12 16.24
C VAL A 20 -39.09 -7.06 15.86
N ALA A 21 -37.84 -7.46 15.75
CA ALA A 21 -36.76 -6.69 15.14
C ALA A 21 -35.84 -7.65 14.39
N ALA A 22 -36.27 -8.08 13.20
CA ALA A 22 -35.48 -8.89 12.27
C ALA A 22 -35.72 -8.66 10.75
N PRO A 23 -36.75 -7.92 10.25
CA PRO A 23 -36.97 -7.88 8.80
C PRO A 23 -36.03 -6.96 8.02
N ALA A 24 -35.42 -5.96 8.66
CA ALA A 24 -34.58 -4.97 7.96
C ALA A 24 -33.17 -5.48 7.60
N GLN A 25 -32.60 -6.35 8.44
CA GLN A 25 -31.27 -6.93 8.22
C GLN A 25 -31.27 -7.93 7.07
N ASP A 26 -32.25 -8.83 7.04
CA ASP A 26 -32.36 -9.86 6.01
C ASP A 26 -32.57 -9.24 4.62
N ASP A 27 -33.35 -8.14 4.52
CA ASP A 27 -33.50 -7.36 3.28
C ASP A 27 -32.17 -6.72 2.84
N ARG A 28 -31.40 -6.13 3.77
CA ARG A 28 -30.11 -5.48 3.44
C ARG A 28 -29.06 -6.47 2.94
N LEU A 29 -28.91 -7.61 3.62
CA LEU A 29 -27.97 -8.64 3.22
C LEU A 29 -28.35 -9.25 1.85
N GLU A 30 -29.65 -9.41 1.58
CA GLU A 30 -30.13 -9.92 0.30
C GLU A 30 -29.92 -8.92 -0.84
N ARG A 31 -30.16 -7.63 -0.59
CA ARG A 31 -29.79 -6.56 -1.54
C ARG A 31 -28.29 -6.55 -1.82
N PHE A 32 -27.47 -6.70 -0.78
CA PHE A 32 -26.03 -6.79 -0.94
C PHE A 32 -25.62 -7.99 -1.81
N ARG A 33 -26.19 -9.18 -1.58
CA ARG A 33 -25.95 -10.37 -2.42
C ARG A 33 -26.29 -10.11 -3.89
N THR A 34 -27.43 -9.45 -4.14
CA THR A 34 -27.87 -9.10 -5.50
C THR A 34 -26.89 -8.15 -6.19
N LEU A 35 -26.42 -7.12 -5.48
CA LEU A 35 -25.42 -6.18 -5.99
C LEU A 35 -24.05 -6.83 -6.21
N ALA A 36 -23.61 -7.70 -5.29
CA ALA A 36 -22.37 -8.44 -5.41
C ALA A 36 -22.37 -9.34 -6.66
N ALA A 37 -23.46 -10.09 -6.87
CA ALA A 37 -23.62 -10.92 -8.06
C ALA A 37 -23.62 -10.08 -9.36
N THR A 38 -24.32 -8.95 -9.36
CA THR A 38 -24.35 -8.00 -10.49
C THR A 38 -22.94 -7.48 -10.80
N ARG A 39 -22.17 -7.11 -9.77
CA ARG A 39 -20.82 -6.58 -9.93
C ARG A 39 -19.85 -7.62 -10.47
N LEU A 40 -19.93 -8.86 -10.00
CA LEU A 40 -19.14 -9.99 -10.50
C LEU A 40 -19.44 -10.25 -11.99
N ALA A 41 -20.70 -10.16 -12.40
CA ALA A 41 -21.09 -10.28 -13.81
C ALA A 41 -20.55 -9.14 -14.71
N LEU A 42 -20.25 -7.98 -14.12
CA LEU A 42 -19.66 -6.84 -14.81
C LEU A 42 -18.11 -6.86 -14.82
N VAL A 43 -17.45 -7.78 -14.11
CA VAL A 43 -15.98 -7.90 -14.18
C VAL A 43 -15.56 -8.36 -15.57
N GLY A 44 -14.68 -7.58 -16.23
CA GLY A 44 -14.17 -7.90 -17.57
C GLY A 44 -15.02 -7.37 -18.73
N THR A 45 -16.06 -6.57 -18.44
CA THR A 45 -16.77 -5.79 -19.46
C THR A 45 -16.21 -4.36 -19.53
N ASP A 46 -16.40 -3.68 -20.66
CA ASP A 46 -16.03 -2.26 -20.83
C ASP A 46 -16.96 -1.28 -20.06
N ASP A 47 -17.86 -1.80 -19.22
CA ASP A 47 -18.87 -1.00 -18.50
C ASP A 47 -18.38 -0.53 -17.12
N GLY A 48 -17.32 0.27 -17.15
CA GLY A 48 -16.66 0.78 -15.94
C GLY A 48 -17.50 1.73 -15.07
N GLU A 49 -18.55 2.37 -15.62
CA GLU A 49 -19.43 3.25 -14.84
C GLU A 49 -20.43 2.45 -14.00
N ARG A 50 -21.15 1.47 -14.59
CA ARG A 50 -22.07 0.62 -13.81
C ARG A 50 -21.34 -0.16 -12.72
N SER A 51 -20.12 -0.60 -13.02
CA SER A 51 -19.21 -1.22 -12.06
C SER A 51 -18.90 -0.31 -10.86
N ARG A 52 -18.66 0.99 -11.10
CA ARG A 52 -18.42 2.00 -10.05
C ARG A 52 -19.69 2.34 -9.28
N GLU A 53 -20.84 2.39 -9.93
CA GLU A 53 -22.13 2.64 -9.30
C GLU A 53 -22.53 1.51 -8.34
N ALA A 54 -22.46 0.26 -8.78
CA ALA A 54 -22.71 -0.90 -7.92
C ALA A 54 -21.79 -0.89 -6.68
N LEU A 55 -20.51 -0.52 -6.86
CA LEU A 55 -19.57 -0.40 -5.75
C LEU A 55 -19.96 0.70 -4.75
N ARG A 56 -20.44 1.86 -5.23
CA ARG A 56 -20.96 2.93 -4.38
C ARG A 56 -22.14 2.47 -3.56
N GLU A 57 -23.09 1.75 -4.16
CA GLU A 57 -24.27 1.21 -3.48
C GLU A 57 -23.92 0.14 -2.44
N ILE A 58 -23.05 -0.81 -2.79
CA ILE A 58 -22.52 -1.83 -1.87
C ILE A 58 -21.99 -1.16 -0.60
N TYR A 59 -21.20 -0.11 -0.79
CA TYR A 59 -20.60 0.61 0.32
C TYR A 59 -21.61 1.42 1.14
N ALA A 60 -22.62 2.01 0.51
CA ALA A 60 -23.70 2.68 1.22
C ALA A 60 -24.45 1.71 2.15
N LEU A 61 -24.73 0.49 1.69
CA LEU A 61 -25.36 -0.55 2.53
C LEU A 61 -24.49 -0.91 3.74
N LEU A 62 -23.18 -1.05 3.55
CA LEU A 62 -22.24 -1.33 4.65
C LEU A 62 -22.17 -0.17 5.65
N ASP A 63 -22.22 1.08 5.17
CA ASP A 63 -22.23 2.26 6.04
C ASP A 63 -23.52 2.37 6.85
N GLU A 64 -24.67 2.19 6.20
CA GLU A 64 -25.98 2.20 6.85
C GLU A 64 -26.04 1.17 7.97
N GLU A 65 -25.54 -0.04 7.71
CA GLU A 65 -25.49 -1.11 8.70
C GLU A 65 -24.72 -0.72 9.96
N ILE A 66 -23.53 -0.15 9.79
CA ILE A 66 -22.70 0.29 10.90
C ILE A 66 -23.33 1.48 11.62
N VAL A 67 -23.82 2.47 10.87
CA VAL A 67 -24.41 3.69 11.42
C VAL A 67 -25.66 3.36 12.22
N GLU A 68 -26.58 2.55 11.69
CA GLU A 68 -27.79 2.12 12.38
C GLU A 68 -27.46 1.35 13.67
N SER A 69 -26.49 0.43 13.61
CA SER A 69 -26.02 -0.30 14.79
C SER A 69 -25.41 0.64 15.83
N LEU A 70 -24.64 1.65 15.42
CA LEU A 70 -24.07 2.65 16.32
C LEU A 70 -25.15 3.56 16.94
N GLN A 71 -26.21 3.89 16.21
CA GLN A 71 -27.34 4.70 16.70
C GLN A 71 -28.22 3.94 17.70
N SER A 72 -28.35 2.61 17.54
CA SER A 72 -29.22 1.80 18.39
C SER A 72 -28.77 1.71 19.86
N GLY A 73 -27.51 2.07 20.16
CA GLY A 73 -26.94 2.04 21.50
C GLY A 73 -26.74 0.62 22.06
N SER A 74 -26.22 0.52 23.29
CA SER A 74 -26.07 -0.76 24.01
C SER A 74 -25.11 -1.76 23.32
N VAL A 75 -25.36 -3.07 23.46
CA VAL A 75 -24.56 -4.19 22.95
C VAL A 75 -24.31 -4.09 21.44
N PHE A 76 -25.22 -3.48 20.69
CA PHE A 76 -25.13 -3.30 19.24
C PHE A 76 -24.02 -2.35 18.80
N THR A 77 -23.55 -1.49 19.71
CA THR A 77 -22.37 -0.64 19.46
C THR A 77 -21.06 -1.38 19.70
N SER A 78 -21.09 -2.58 20.28
CA SER A 78 -19.86 -3.30 20.63
C SER A 78 -19.09 -3.71 19.37
N LEU A 79 -17.76 -3.62 19.45
CA LEU A 79 -16.90 -4.00 18.33
C LEU A 79 -17.11 -5.46 17.87
N PRO A 80 -17.28 -6.45 18.77
CA PRO A 80 -17.55 -7.83 18.36
C PRO A 80 -18.87 -7.98 17.60
N PHE A 81 -19.94 -7.30 18.04
CA PHE A 81 -21.24 -7.35 17.35
C PHE A 81 -21.14 -6.76 15.94
N LEU A 82 -20.55 -5.57 15.79
CA LEU A 82 -20.36 -4.95 14.48
C LEU A 82 -19.51 -5.83 13.56
N GLN A 83 -18.47 -6.45 14.10
CA GLN A 83 -17.61 -7.36 13.33
C GLN A 83 -18.38 -8.61 12.87
N GLU A 84 -19.18 -9.24 13.73
CA GLU A 84 -20.01 -10.40 13.38
C GLU A 84 -20.97 -10.08 12.22
N ARG A 85 -21.59 -8.89 12.25
CA ARG A 85 -22.47 -8.46 11.15
C ARG A 85 -21.73 -8.28 9.85
N LEU A 86 -20.56 -7.62 9.88
CA LEU A 86 -19.72 -7.45 8.70
C LEU A 86 -19.17 -8.77 8.17
N ASP A 87 -18.87 -9.74 9.04
CA ASP A 87 -18.44 -11.07 8.62
C ASP A 87 -19.54 -11.75 7.78
N GLY A 88 -20.83 -11.56 8.11
CA GLY A 88 -21.95 -12.01 7.27
C GLY A 88 -21.99 -11.39 5.86
N PHE A 89 -21.63 -10.11 5.72
CA PHE A 89 -21.47 -9.47 4.40
C PHE A 89 -20.23 -9.98 3.66
N ALA A 90 -19.14 -10.23 4.39
CA ALA A 90 -17.91 -10.75 3.82
C ALA A 90 -18.11 -12.17 3.24
N ASP A 91 -18.84 -13.01 3.97
CA ASP A 91 -19.23 -14.35 3.54
C ASP A 91 -20.12 -14.31 2.29
N ALA A 92 -21.09 -13.38 2.26
CA ALA A 92 -21.95 -13.18 1.10
C ALA A 92 -21.19 -12.72 -0.16
N TRP A 93 -20.09 -11.99 0.01
CA TRP A 93 -19.24 -11.56 -1.12
C TRP A 93 -18.33 -12.68 -1.65
N GLY A 94 -17.82 -13.56 -0.77
CA GLY A 94 -16.92 -14.64 -1.16
C GLY A 94 -15.48 -14.17 -1.42
N GLY A 95 -14.87 -13.51 -0.43
CA GLY A 95 -13.46 -13.06 -0.49
C GLY A 95 -13.20 -11.65 0.02
N ALA A 96 -14.23 -10.96 0.51
CA ALA A 96 -14.06 -9.67 1.16
C ALA A 96 -13.46 -9.83 2.56
N SER A 97 -12.82 -8.77 3.05
CA SER A 97 -12.35 -8.64 4.41
C SER A 97 -12.74 -7.29 4.97
N PHE A 98 -13.50 -7.29 6.05
CA PHE A 98 -13.83 -6.10 6.81
C PHE A 98 -13.23 -6.23 8.20
N LYS A 99 -12.50 -5.21 8.65
CA LYS A 99 -11.90 -5.21 9.98
C LYS A 99 -12.14 -3.88 10.66
N LEU A 100 -12.82 -3.93 11.81
CA LEU A 100 -13.09 -2.76 12.63
C LEU A 100 -12.07 -2.63 13.77
N ARG A 101 -11.77 -1.37 14.12
CA ARG A 101 -10.95 -0.99 15.28
C ARG A 101 -11.60 0.17 16.01
N ARG A 102 -11.45 0.18 17.33
CA ARG A 102 -11.79 1.33 18.17
C ARG A 102 -10.59 2.24 18.32
N LEU A 103 -10.82 3.54 18.21
CA LEU A 103 -9.82 4.57 18.39
C LEU A 103 -10.43 5.75 19.15
N GLY A 104 -10.35 5.69 20.48
CA GLY A 104 -11.11 6.57 21.36
C GLY A 104 -12.62 6.43 21.12
N PRO A 105 -13.37 7.53 20.88
CA PRO A 105 -14.81 7.47 20.60
C PRO A 105 -15.13 6.99 19.17
N LEU A 106 -14.13 6.88 18.29
CA LEU A 106 -14.34 6.59 16.88
C LEU A 106 -14.28 5.09 16.59
N THR A 107 -15.01 4.68 15.55
CA THR A 107 -14.88 3.36 14.92
C THR A 107 -14.21 3.55 13.57
N VAL A 108 -13.09 2.87 13.34
CA VAL A 108 -12.40 2.89 12.04
C VAL A 108 -12.46 1.50 11.44
N GLY A 109 -12.90 1.40 10.19
CA GLY A 109 -12.93 0.14 9.47
C GLY A 109 -12.00 0.14 8.27
N ALA A 110 -11.26 -0.96 8.10
CA ALA A 110 -10.57 -1.32 6.87
C ALA A 110 -11.48 -2.24 6.06
N PHE A 111 -11.82 -1.79 4.86
CA PHE A 111 -12.74 -2.48 3.97
C PHE A 111 -12.02 -2.90 2.70
N GLN A 112 -12.04 -4.21 2.48
CA GLN A 112 -11.49 -4.85 1.31
C GLN A 112 -12.58 -5.69 0.68
N LEU A 113 -13.02 -5.35 -0.53
CA LEU A 113 -14.02 -6.15 -1.25
C LEU A 113 -13.33 -7.18 -2.15
N VAL A 114 -12.34 -6.75 -2.93
CA VAL A 114 -11.55 -7.68 -3.75
C VAL A 114 -10.08 -7.41 -3.54
N ASP A 115 -9.39 -8.51 -3.31
CA ASP A 115 -7.97 -8.68 -3.45
C ASP A 115 -7.50 -8.03 -4.79
N SER A 116 -6.74 -6.92 -4.73
CA SER A 116 -6.23 -6.04 -5.84
C SER A 116 -7.12 -4.96 -6.45
N SER A 117 -8.43 -4.92 -6.18
CA SER A 117 -9.28 -4.04 -6.99
C SER A 117 -9.23 -2.58 -6.52
N PRO A 118 -9.28 -1.60 -7.44
CA PRO A 118 -9.59 -0.22 -7.07
C PRO A 118 -10.91 -0.20 -6.30
N GLY A 119 -10.92 0.46 -5.15
CA GLY A 119 -12.12 0.59 -4.33
C GLY A 119 -11.99 0.10 -2.89
N ASN A 120 -10.86 -0.44 -2.46
CA ASN A 120 -10.63 -0.67 -1.03
C ASN A 120 -10.66 0.66 -0.27
N SER A 121 -11.14 0.62 0.97
CA SER A 121 -11.37 1.85 1.71
C SER A 121 -11.06 1.76 3.21
N VAL A 122 -10.73 2.90 3.79
CA VAL A 122 -10.73 3.11 5.23
C VAL A 122 -11.85 4.08 5.55
N ARG A 123 -12.74 3.66 6.43
CA ARG A 123 -13.96 4.40 6.78
C ARG A 123 -13.93 4.75 8.25
N VAL A 124 -14.22 6.01 8.56
CA VAL A 124 -14.19 6.53 9.92
C VAL A 124 -15.61 6.94 10.30
N TYR A 125 -16.12 6.30 11.35
CA TYR A 125 -17.44 6.55 11.91
C TYR A 125 -17.27 7.18 13.30
N GLY A 126 -18.17 8.09 13.61
CA GLY A 126 -18.23 8.77 14.90
C GLY A 126 -19.56 9.47 15.09
N GLU A 127 -19.72 10.08 16.25
CA GLU A 127 -20.84 10.97 16.51
C GLU A 127 -20.52 12.35 15.95
N ALA A 128 -21.50 12.94 15.29
CA ALA A 128 -21.45 14.35 14.92
C ALA A 128 -22.86 14.90 15.08
N GLY A 129 -22.99 16.05 15.74
CA GLY A 129 -24.30 16.61 16.09
C GLY A 129 -25.18 15.71 16.96
N GLY A 130 -24.59 14.77 17.72
CA GLY A 130 -25.32 13.82 18.58
C GLY A 130 -25.84 12.56 17.88
N GLU A 131 -25.57 12.39 16.60
CA GLU A 131 -25.95 11.20 15.83
C GLU A 131 -24.72 10.51 15.25
N ALA A 132 -24.70 9.18 15.32
CA ALA A 132 -23.64 8.42 14.65
C ALA A 132 -23.77 8.56 13.13
N ARG A 133 -22.64 8.73 12.46
CA ARG A 133 -22.54 8.86 10.99
C ARG A 133 -21.17 8.45 10.48
N LEU A 134 -21.06 8.28 9.16
CA LEU A 134 -19.77 8.24 8.48
C LEU A 134 -19.17 9.65 8.46
N LEU A 135 -18.01 9.84 9.09
CA LEU A 135 -17.27 11.10 9.08
C LEU A 135 -16.39 11.23 7.84
N HIS A 136 -15.75 10.14 7.42
CA HIS A 136 -14.88 10.14 6.25
C HIS A 136 -14.70 8.75 5.63
N ALA A 137 -14.52 8.71 4.31
CA ALA A 137 -14.14 7.51 3.58
C ALA A 137 -12.91 7.78 2.70
N PHE A 138 -11.78 7.18 3.04
CA PHE A 138 -10.57 7.17 2.23
C PHE A 138 -10.62 5.99 1.28
N VAL A 139 -10.48 6.23 -0.02
CA VAL A 139 -10.38 5.19 -1.04
C VAL A 139 -9.00 5.24 -1.66
N ARG A 140 -8.29 4.10 -1.68
CA ARG A 140 -6.95 3.96 -2.25
C ARG A 140 -6.78 2.56 -2.84
N ASP A 141 -5.76 2.42 -3.67
CA ASP A 141 -5.32 1.11 -4.15
C ASP A 141 -4.54 0.37 -3.06
N GLY A 142 -4.66 -0.96 -3.05
CA GLY A 142 -4.01 -1.82 -2.07
C GLY A 142 -4.93 -2.20 -0.89
N ARG A 143 -4.52 -3.21 -0.13
CA ARG A 143 -5.21 -3.68 1.06
C ARG A 143 -4.94 -2.74 2.24
N PRO A 144 -5.97 -2.15 2.86
CA PRO A 144 -5.80 -1.31 4.04
C PRO A 144 -5.47 -2.14 5.28
N VAL A 145 -4.46 -1.71 6.04
CA VAL A 145 -4.09 -2.26 7.34
C VAL A 145 -3.95 -1.12 8.34
N LEU A 146 -4.65 -1.23 9.47
CA LEU A 146 -4.80 -0.15 10.46
C LEU A 146 -3.86 -0.34 11.65
N TYR A 147 -3.12 0.71 12.00
CA TYR A 147 -2.21 0.74 13.14
C TYR A 147 -2.49 1.95 14.03
N PRO A 148 -3.19 1.77 15.17
CA PRO A 148 -3.40 2.86 16.11
C PRO A 148 -2.09 3.26 16.78
N LEU A 149 -1.84 4.56 16.90
CA LEU A 149 -0.70 5.09 17.65
C LEU A 149 -1.19 5.57 19.03
N ALA A 150 -0.50 5.14 20.08
CA ALA A 150 -0.79 5.53 21.45
C ALA A 150 0.03 6.77 21.89
N GLY A 151 -0.43 7.47 22.93
CA GLY A 151 0.38 8.46 23.65
C GLY A 151 0.27 9.92 23.19
N GLY A 152 -0.80 10.26 22.44
CA GLY A 152 -1.10 11.62 22.00
C GLY A 152 -2.40 12.19 22.62
N PRO A 153 -2.58 13.52 22.63
CA PRO A 153 -3.83 14.16 23.07
C PRO A 153 -4.99 13.95 22.09
N ALA A 154 -4.68 13.67 20.83
CA ALA A 154 -5.65 13.36 19.78
C ALA A 154 -5.39 11.93 19.25
N PRO A 155 -6.44 11.18 18.88
CA PRO A 155 -6.24 9.87 18.28
C PRO A 155 -5.50 9.95 16.94
N LEU A 156 -4.48 9.11 16.80
CA LEU A 156 -3.65 8.99 15.59
C LEU A 156 -3.68 7.55 15.09
N MET A 157 -3.66 7.40 13.77
CA MET A 157 -3.63 6.11 13.11
C MET A 157 -2.71 6.15 11.90
N VAL A 158 -1.88 5.13 11.73
CA VAL A 158 -1.21 4.85 10.46
C VAL A 158 -2.06 3.87 9.68
N VAL A 159 -2.31 4.19 8.42
CA VAL A 159 -2.93 3.29 7.45
C VAL A 159 -1.85 2.87 6.46
N ALA A 160 -1.66 1.57 6.34
CA ALA A 160 -0.85 0.98 5.27
C ALA A 160 -1.76 0.45 4.18
N TRP A 161 -1.54 0.91 2.96
CA TRP A 161 -2.21 0.44 1.76
C TRP A 161 -1.23 -0.48 1.03
N GLU A 162 -1.38 -1.78 1.25
CA GLU A 162 -0.45 -2.79 0.74
C GLU A 162 -0.92 -3.33 -0.61
N GLY A 163 -0.15 -3.07 -1.66
CA GLY A 163 -0.35 -3.69 -2.96
C GLY A 163 0.07 -5.17 -2.96
N TRP A 164 -0.12 -5.81 -4.12
CA TRP A 164 0.28 -7.20 -4.28
C TRP A 164 1.79 -7.37 -4.32
N PRO A 165 2.31 -8.43 -3.67
CA PRO A 165 3.69 -8.80 -3.88
C PRO A 165 3.89 -9.23 -5.34
N THR A 166 4.92 -8.69 -5.96
CA THR A 166 5.47 -9.19 -7.22
C THR A 166 6.24 -10.49 -6.95
N ASN A 167 6.57 -11.22 -8.01
CA ASN A 167 7.41 -12.42 -7.91
C ASN A 167 8.81 -12.14 -7.33
N ALA A 168 9.27 -10.88 -7.38
CA ALA A 168 10.53 -10.45 -6.78
C ALA A 168 10.45 -10.20 -5.27
N GLY A 169 9.30 -10.50 -4.64
CA GLY A 169 9.10 -10.36 -3.20
C GLY A 169 8.96 -8.92 -2.72
N VAL A 170 8.63 -7.99 -3.63
CA VAL A 170 8.40 -6.58 -3.33
C VAL A 170 6.96 -6.20 -3.62
N ARG A 171 6.41 -5.18 -2.97
CA ARG A 171 5.01 -4.78 -3.15
C ARG A 171 4.86 -3.26 -3.18
N PRO A 172 3.92 -2.72 -3.97
CA PRO A 172 3.51 -1.33 -3.80
C PRO A 172 3.05 -1.06 -2.37
N LEU A 173 3.43 0.08 -1.81
CA LEU A 173 3.07 0.47 -0.45
C LEU A 173 2.76 1.97 -0.43
N ARG A 174 1.66 2.34 0.20
CA ARG A 174 1.41 3.73 0.61
C ARG A 174 1.11 3.76 2.09
N LEU A 175 1.72 4.69 2.80
CA LEU A 175 1.47 4.91 4.23
C LEU A 175 0.91 6.31 4.41
N GLU A 176 -0.22 6.39 5.11
CA GLU A 176 -0.86 7.65 5.48
C GLU A 176 -1.00 7.72 7.00
N MET A 177 -0.79 8.91 7.58
CA MET A 177 -1.05 9.17 8.99
C MET A 177 -2.29 10.03 9.15
N LEU A 178 -3.34 9.42 9.71
CA LEU A 178 -4.61 10.06 9.98
C LEU A 178 -4.58 10.73 11.36
N ARG A 179 -5.08 11.96 11.42
CA ARG A 179 -5.41 12.66 12.66
C ARG A 179 -6.91 12.83 12.76
N MET A 180 -7.43 12.56 13.94
CA MET A 180 -8.85 12.70 14.24
C MET A 180 -9.03 13.74 15.35
N ARG A 181 -9.86 14.75 15.14
CA ARG A 181 -10.16 15.80 16.11
C ARG A 181 -11.65 16.11 16.12
N GLY A 182 -12.36 15.56 17.10
CA GLY A 182 -13.83 15.59 17.08
C GLY A 182 -14.33 14.91 15.80
N ASP A 183 -15.08 15.66 15.00
CA ASP A 183 -15.71 15.17 13.77
C ASP A 183 -14.78 15.34 12.54
N ASP A 184 -13.62 16.01 12.70
CA ASP A 184 -12.64 16.25 11.64
C ASP A 184 -11.64 15.10 11.54
N VAL A 185 -11.45 14.58 10.32
CA VAL A 185 -10.54 13.47 10.01
C VAL A 185 -9.66 13.89 8.84
N THR A 186 -8.36 14.05 9.10
CA THR A 186 -7.42 14.58 8.11
C THR A 186 -6.20 13.69 7.93
N VAL A 187 -5.68 13.63 6.70
CA VAL A 187 -4.37 13.05 6.41
C VAL A 187 -3.31 14.10 6.73
N THR A 188 -2.46 13.81 7.71
CA THR A 188 -1.41 14.74 8.19
C THR A 188 -0.01 14.39 7.69
N TRP A 189 0.14 13.18 7.14
CA TRP A 189 1.36 12.74 6.45
C TRP A 189 1.00 11.64 5.45
N ASP A 190 1.70 11.63 4.32
CA ASP A 190 1.50 10.68 3.22
C ASP A 190 2.85 10.40 2.55
N THR A 191 3.12 9.13 2.23
CA THR A 191 4.32 8.73 1.51
C THR A 191 4.25 9.02 0.01
N ALA A 192 3.06 9.15 -0.59
CA ALA A 192 2.91 9.40 -2.03
C ALA A 192 3.75 10.60 -2.54
N PRO A 193 3.72 11.80 -1.91
CA PRO A 193 4.59 12.90 -2.34
C PRO A 193 6.08 12.68 -2.08
N LEU A 194 6.46 11.74 -1.20
CA LEU A 194 7.86 11.40 -0.92
C LEU A 194 8.45 10.44 -1.95
N TYR A 195 7.60 9.68 -2.64
CA TYR A 195 7.96 8.67 -3.64
C TYR A 195 7.11 8.87 -4.90
N PRO A 196 7.43 9.85 -5.76
CA PRO A 196 6.60 10.22 -6.91
C PRO A 196 6.46 9.09 -7.95
N GLU A 197 7.44 8.20 -8.03
CA GLU A 197 7.41 7.00 -8.90
C GLU A 197 6.68 5.81 -8.26
N GLY A 198 6.11 6.01 -7.07
CA GLY A 198 5.57 4.95 -6.23
C GLY A 198 6.63 4.38 -5.28
N LEU A 199 6.17 3.91 -4.12
CA LEU A 199 7.00 3.21 -3.14
C LEU A 199 6.80 1.71 -3.30
N VAL A 200 7.88 1.01 -3.68
CA VAL A 200 7.88 -0.45 -3.85
C VAL A 200 8.69 -1.08 -2.72
N ALA A 201 8.00 -1.48 -1.65
CA ALA A 201 8.61 -1.98 -0.43
C ALA A 201 8.97 -3.46 -0.54
N ARG A 202 10.20 -3.81 -0.18
CA ARG A 202 10.62 -5.19 0.08
C ARG A 202 10.21 -5.66 1.47
N ASP A 203 10.37 -4.78 2.45
CA ASP A 203 9.96 -5.01 3.84
C ASP A 203 9.58 -3.70 4.49
N TRP A 204 8.63 -3.74 5.41
CA TRP A 204 8.29 -2.59 6.21
C TRP A 204 7.74 -3.04 7.57
N ARG A 205 7.97 -2.23 8.60
CA ARG A 205 7.51 -2.53 9.95
C ARG A 205 7.23 -1.27 10.73
N LEU A 206 6.19 -1.32 11.55
CA LEU A 206 5.87 -0.32 12.55
C LEU A 206 6.00 -0.94 13.95
N ARG A 207 6.89 -0.40 14.78
CA ARG A 207 7.08 -0.82 16.16
C ARG A 207 6.99 0.40 17.08
N GLY A 208 5.93 0.46 17.89
CA GLY A 208 5.63 1.64 18.67
C GLY A 208 5.48 2.85 17.76
N ASN A 209 6.38 3.82 17.89
CA ASN A 209 6.42 5.02 17.06
C ASN A 209 7.61 5.05 16.08
N GLU A 210 8.28 3.93 15.85
CA GLU A 210 9.31 3.79 14.80
C GLU A 210 8.72 3.05 13.59
N LEU A 211 8.76 3.71 12.44
CA LEU A 211 8.42 3.14 11.14
C LEU A 211 9.70 2.91 10.36
N ARG A 212 9.92 1.68 9.89
CA ARG A 212 11.04 1.33 9.02
C ARG A 212 10.51 0.79 7.70
N ILE A 213 11.06 1.28 6.61
CA ILE A 213 10.67 0.91 5.25
C ILE A 213 11.93 0.61 4.46
N ARG A 214 12.07 -0.62 3.97
CA ARG A 214 13.12 -1.05 3.04
C ARG A 214 12.48 -1.26 1.67
N TYR A 215 12.97 -0.57 0.65
CA TYR A 215 12.33 -0.47 -0.66
C TYR A 215 13.35 -0.48 -1.80
N GLU A 216 12.87 -0.87 -2.99
CA GLU A 216 13.66 -0.83 -4.22
C GLU A 216 13.86 0.62 -4.66
N LEU A 217 15.09 0.94 -5.06
CA LEU A 217 15.41 2.25 -5.61
C LEU A 217 15.43 2.15 -7.14
N HIS A 218 14.63 2.94 -7.82
CA HIS A 218 14.74 3.09 -9.27
C HIS A 218 15.81 4.15 -9.59
N TYR A 219 16.87 3.74 -10.27
CA TYR A 219 17.98 4.59 -10.70
C TYR A 219 18.42 4.17 -12.12
N PRO A 220 19.18 5.01 -12.86
CA PRO A 220 19.69 4.62 -14.18
C PRO A 220 20.42 3.28 -14.11
N GLY A 221 20.03 2.30 -14.93
CA GLY A 221 20.61 0.96 -14.94
C GLY A 221 19.96 -0.06 -13.99
N TRP A 222 18.95 0.35 -13.20
CA TRP A 222 18.10 -0.60 -12.51
C TRP A 222 17.30 -1.44 -13.51
N THR A 223 17.25 -2.76 -13.28
CA THR A 223 16.49 -3.70 -14.10
C THR A 223 15.54 -4.51 -13.21
N PRO A 224 14.22 -4.51 -13.47
CA PRO A 224 13.26 -5.25 -12.66
C PRO A 224 13.57 -6.75 -12.59
N GLY A 225 13.46 -7.35 -11.41
CA GLY A 225 13.63 -8.79 -11.20
C GLY A 225 15.07 -9.28 -11.09
N CYS A 226 16.06 -8.40 -11.29
CA CYS A 226 17.46 -8.74 -11.05
C CYS A 226 17.78 -8.77 -9.55
N GLU A 227 18.56 -9.74 -9.11
CA GLU A 227 19.05 -9.82 -7.74
C GLU A 227 20.14 -8.78 -7.46
N GLY A 228 20.38 -8.47 -6.19
CA GLY A 228 21.51 -7.62 -5.78
C GLY A 228 21.38 -6.14 -6.16
N GLN A 229 20.22 -5.69 -6.66
CA GLN A 229 19.93 -4.29 -6.97
C GLN A 229 20.06 -3.40 -5.71
N THR A 230 20.29 -2.10 -5.93
CA THR A 230 20.38 -1.13 -4.83
C THR A 230 19.01 -0.95 -4.18
N GLU A 231 19.00 -1.04 -2.85
CA GLU A 231 17.81 -0.82 -2.04
C GLU A 231 18.09 0.27 -1.02
N GLN A 232 17.03 0.94 -0.58
CA GLN A 232 17.11 1.96 0.45
C GLN A 232 16.21 1.61 1.63
N GLU A 233 16.72 1.83 2.83
CA GLU A 233 15.96 1.74 4.07
C GLU A 233 15.90 3.10 4.73
N ASP A 234 14.68 3.59 4.91
CA ASP A 234 14.39 4.79 5.68
C ASP A 234 13.75 4.43 7.02
N VAL A 235 14.19 5.09 8.07
CA VAL A 235 13.59 4.99 9.41
C VAL A 235 12.98 6.33 9.77
N TYR A 236 11.68 6.32 10.05
CA TYR A 236 10.89 7.46 10.47
C TYR A 236 10.53 7.33 11.94
N ARG A 237 10.64 8.44 12.67
CA ARG A 237 10.05 8.59 13.99
C ARG A 237 8.70 9.27 13.85
N LEU A 238 7.65 8.56 14.27
CA LEU A 238 6.28 9.02 14.26
C LEU A 238 6.02 9.80 15.55
N PRO A 239 5.58 11.05 15.46
CA PRO A 239 5.23 11.81 16.65
C PRO A 239 3.84 11.45 17.15
N THR A 240 3.63 11.56 18.46
CA THR A 240 2.32 11.35 19.08
C THR A 240 1.57 12.67 19.31
N ASP A 241 2.26 13.80 19.23
CA ASP A 241 1.70 15.16 19.37
C ASP A 241 1.07 15.69 18.08
N GLY A 242 1.17 14.92 16.99
CA GLY A 242 0.64 15.34 15.70
C GLY A 242 1.57 16.27 14.90
N THR A 243 2.86 16.29 15.18
CA THR A 243 3.82 16.83 14.21
C THR A 243 3.97 15.90 12.98
N VAL A 244 4.76 16.30 11.99
CA VAL A 244 5.01 15.47 10.81
C VAL A 244 6.09 14.42 11.15
N PRO A 245 5.96 13.15 10.72
CA PRO A 245 7.02 12.15 10.82
C PRO A 245 8.38 12.66 10.35
N ALA A 246 9.41 12.45 11.16
CA ALA A 246 10.78 12.83 10.83
C ALA A 246 11.60 11.61 10.41
N ARG A 247 12.31 11.68 9.27
CA ARG A 247 13.28 10.65 8.89
C ARG A 247 14.54 10.80 9.77
N VAL A 248 14.80 9.80 10.60
CA VAL A 248 15.90 9.81 11.59
C VAL A 248 17.09 8.98 11.17
N ALA A 249 16.92 8.06 10.22
CA ALA A 249 18.01 7.32 9.61
C ALA A 249 17.70 6.98 8.16
N ARG A 250 18.76 6.82 7.38
CA ARG A 250 18.74 6.33 6.00
C ARG A 250 19.95 5.43 5.77
N ARG A 251 19.73 4.27 5.17
CA ARG A 251 20.79 3.31 4.82
C ARG A 251 20.55 2.78 3.41
N GLN A 252 21.60 2.64 2.62
CA GLN A 252 21.54 1.94 1.35
C GLN A 252 22.14 0.53 1.49
N TYR A 253 21.52 -0.43 0.80
CA TYR A 253 22.03 -1.79 0.60
C TYR A 253 22.45 -1.92 -0.86
N ASN A 254 23.54 -2.65 -1.13
CA ASN A 254 24.10 -2.81 -2.47
C ASN A 254 24.37 -1.49 -3.22
N ALA A 255 24.71 -0.41 -2.49
CA ALA A 255 24.98 0.92 -3.06
C ALA A 255 26.06 0.94 -4.16
N TRP A 256 26.88 -0.12 -4.23
CA TRP A 256 27.85 -0.32 -5.28
C TRP A 256 27.21 -0.39 -6.67
N HIS A 257 25.99 -0.93 -6.80
CA HIS A 257 25.30 -1.10 -8.08
C HIS A 257 24.82 0.25 -8.63
N GLN A 258 24.25 1.12 -7.79
CA GLN A 258 23.94 2.50 -8.19
C GLN A 258 25.20 3.27 -8.59
N ALA A 259 26.29 3.12 -7.84
CA ALA A 259 27.57 3.77 -8.15
C ALA A 259 28.21 3.25 -9.47
N LEU A 260 28.06 1.96 -9.74
CA LEU A 260 28.49 1.33 -10.99
C LEU A 260 27.73 1.93 -12.16
N HIS A 261 26.40 1.92 -12.11
CA HIS A 261 25.59 2.40 -13.24
C HIS A 261 25.63 3.92 -13.44
N HIS A 262 25.96 4.68 -12.39
CA HIS A 262 26.35 6.08 -12.55
C HIS A 262 27.62 6.23 -13.41
N SER A 263 28.60 5.33 -13.21
CA SER A 263 29.84 5.31 -14.00
C SER A 263 29.61 4.79 -15.42
N VAL A 264 28.77 3.77 -15.59
CA VAL A 264 28.35 3.24 -16.90
C VAL A 264 27.66 4.32 -17.73
N SER A 265 26.67 5.00 -17.13
CA SER A 265 25.97 6.11 -17.78
C SER A 265 26.93 7.26 -18.13
N GLY A 266 27.87 7.57 -17.24
CA GLY A 266 28.93 8.56 -17.48
C GLY A 266 29.85 8.18 -18.64
N LEU A 267 30.22 6.91 -18.78
CA LEU A 267 31.00 6.41 -19.91
C LEU A 267 30.24 6.59 -21.23
N PHE A 268 28.97 6.17 -21.30
CA PHE A 268 28.18 6.30 -22.52
C PHE A 268 28.01 7.77 -22.94
N ALA A 269 27.78 8.67 -21.98
CA ALA A 269 27.73 10.11 -22.24
C ALA A 269 29.07 10.66 -22.76
N ALA A 270 30.19 10.20 -22.20
CA ALA A 270 31.53 10.61 -22.63
C ALA A 270 31.89 10.07 -24.02
N LEU A 271 31.46 8.85 -24.36
CA LEU A 271 31.61 8.26 -25.70
C LEU A 271 30.81 9.04 -26.74
N ALA A 272 29.54 9.34 -26.45
CA ALA A 272 28.65 10.08 -27.35
C ALA A 272 29.11 11.53 -27.60
N SER A 273 29.69 12.19 -26.60
CA SER A 273 30.18 13.58 -26.68
C SER A 273 31.65 13.71 -27.09
N GLY A 274 32.41 12.62 -27.12
CA GLY A 274 33.85 12.64 -27.39
C GLY A 274 34.69 13.26 -26.26
N ASP A 275 34.20 13.28 -25.02
CA ASP A 275 34.91 13.84 -23.86
C ASP A 275 36.09 12.95 -23.43
N ARG A 276 37.27 13.28 -23.95
CA ARG A 276 38.52 12.55 -23.67
C ARG A 276 38.92 12.56 -22.20
N ALA A 277 38.60 13.61 -21.45
CA ALA A 277 38.99 13.71 -20.05
C ALA A 277 38.18 12.71 -19.21
N SER A 278 36.86 12.68 -19.39
CA SER A 278 35.98 11.71 -18.74
C SER A 278 36.28 10.28 -19.19
N LEU A 279 36.51 10.04 -20.49
CA LEU A 279 36.89 8.72 -21.00
C LEU A 279 38.18 8.18 -20.35
N THR A 280 39.18 9.04 -20.13
CA THR A 280 40.44 8.64 -19.47
C THR A 280 40.22 8.30 -17.99
N ALA A 281 39.25 8.94 -17.33
CA ALA A 281 38.90 8.64 -15.94
C ALA A 281 38.18 7.29 -15.78
N PHE A 282 37.26 6.96 -16.70
CA PHE A 282 36.51 5.70 -16.68
C PHE A 282 37.31 4.52 -17.25
N VAL A 283 38.18 4.76 -18.23
CA VAL A 283 38.91 3.71 -18.96
C VAL A 283 40.39 4.09 -19.03
N PRO A 284 41.21 3.78 -18.02
CA PRO A 284 42.63 4.19 -17.99
C PRO A 284 43.48 3.60 -19.12
N ASP A 285 43.13 2.40 -19.60
CA ASP A 285 43.82 1.74 -20.72
C ASP A 285 43.50 2.44 -22.06
N ALA A 286 44.55 2.95 -22.71
CA ALA A 286 44.45 3.64 -23.99
C ALA A 286 44.04 2.74 -25.16
N GLU A 287 44.48 1.47 -25.16
CA GLU A 287 44.10 0.51 -26.20
C GLU A 287 42.63 0.14 -26.08
N LEU A 288 42.16 -0.09 -24.86
CA LEU A 288 40.74 -0.33 -24.59
C LEU A 288 39.90 0.87 -25.04
N ARG A 289 40.26 2.10 -24.66
CA ARG A 289 39.54 3.31 -25.08
C ARG A 289 39.38 3.43 -26.59
N ARG A 290 40.43 3.15 -27.36
CA ARG A 290 40.39 3.29 -28.83
C ARG A 290 39.45 2.31 -29.52
N ARG A 291 39.10 1.20 -28.85
CA ARG A 291 38.22 0.15 -29.40
C ARG A 291 36.75 0.35 -29.06
N LEU A 292 36.41 1.24 -28.13
CA LEU A 292 35.03 1.45 -27.70
C LEU A 292 34.24 2.22 -28.78
N PRO A 293 33.11 1.68 -29.26
CA PRO A 293 32.22 2.41 -30.15
C PRO A 293 31.62 3.64 -29.48
N ALA A 294 31.50 4.74 -30.24
CA ALA A 294 30.85 5.97 -29.77
C ALA A 294 29.34 5.81 -29.54
N THR A 295 28.73 4.77 -30.13
CA THR A 295 27.28 4.48 -30.11
C THR A 295 26.89 3.42 -29.08
N LEU A 296 27.80 3.02 -28.18
CA LEU A 296 27.47 2.12 -27.09
C LEU A 296 26.38 2.71 -26.18
N ALA A 297 25.39 1.91 -25.85
CA ALA A 297 24.29 2.24 -24.96
C ALA A 297 24.02 1.11 -23.96
N ALA A 298 23.23 1.42 -22.92
CA ALA A 298 22.82 0.46 -21.92
C ALA A 298 21.86 -0.59 -22.50
N GLU A 299 22.06 -1.85 -22.13
CA GLU A 299 21.12 -2.94 -22.40
C GLU A 299 20.42 -3.33 -21.07
N PRO A 300 19.09 -3.52 -21.05
CA PRO A 300 18.37 -3.88 -19.83
C PRO A 300 18.58 -5.36 -19.47
N ALA A 301 19.73 -5.67 -18.89
CA ALA A 301 20.10 -7.00 -18.41
C ALA A 301 20.62 -6.94 -16.97
N CYS A 302 20.57 -8.08 -16.28
CA CYS A 302 21.14 -8.19 -14.93
C CYS A 302 22.67 -8.12 -14.96
N ASP A 303 23.22 -7.36 -14.02
CA ASP A 303 24.67 -7.32 -13.79
C ASP A 303 25.16 -8.70 -13.31
N ALA A 304 26.33 -9.10 -13.79
CA ALA A 304 26.96 -10.37 -13.45
C ALA A 304 28.23 -10.13 -12.64
N PRO A 305 28.15 -10.09 -11.29
CA PRO A 305 29.31 -10.21 -10.43
C PRO A 305 29.84 -11.66 -10.45
N ASP A 306 31.16 -11.83 -10.54
CA ASP A 306 31.80 -13.15 -10.38
C ASP A 306 32.75 -13.12 -9.18
N PRO A 307 32.21 -13.24 -7.95
CA PRO A 307 33.02 -13.09 -6.75
C PRO A 307 34.05 -14.21 -6.56
N ALA A 308 33.91 -15.32 -7.29
CA ALA A 308 34.87 -16.43 -7.24
C ALA A 308 36.11 -16.14 -8.08
N ALA A 309 35.95 -15.49 -9.24
CA ALA A 309 37.05 -15.13 -10.12
C ALA A 309 37.68 -13.77 -9.77
N ASP A 310 36.87 -12.74 -9.49
CA ASP A 310 37.32 -11.40 -9.13
C ASP A 310 36.22 -10.67 -8.31
N PRO A 311 36.36 -10.58 -6.98
CA PRO A 311 35.33 -10.01 -6.10
C PRO A 311 35.04 -8.52 -6.32
N ASP A 312 35.91 -7.82 -7.04
CA ASP A 312 35.75 -6.40 -7.36
C ASP A 312 35.30 -6.18 -8.82
N ALA A 313 35.07 -7.24 -9.60
CA ALA A 313 34.64 -7.15 -10.99
C ALA A 313 33.16 -7.46 -11.19
N VAL A 314 32.52 -6.67 -12.05
CA VAL A 314 31.13 -6.83 -12.46
C VAL A 314 31.04 -6.66 -13.97
N SER A 315 30.35 -7.58 -14.63
CA SER A 315 30.04 -7.46 -16.05
C SER A 315 28.67 -6.85 -16.26
N VAL A 316 28.60 -5.84 -17.14
CA VAL A 316 27.40 -5.10 -17.51
C VAL A 316 27.17 -5.29 -19.00
N ALA A 317 25.94 -5.59 -19.39
CA ALA A 317 25.57 -5.68 -20.81
C ALA A 317 25.45 -4.29 -21.44
N ALA A 318 25.91 -4.19 -22.68
CA ALA A 318 25.76 -2.99 -23.50
C ALA A 318 25.41 -3.39 -24.93
N VAL A 319 24.95 -2.42 -25.71
CA VAL A 319 24.59 -2.63 -27.10
C VAL A 319 25.14 -1.50 -27.96
N GLU A 320 25.73 -1.85 -29.09
CA GLU A 320 26.15 -0.89 -30.12
C GLU A 320 24.99 -0.63 -31.09
N SER A 321 25.00 0.53 -31.76
CA SER A 321 24.12 0.77 -32.92
C SER A 321 24.18 -0.43 -33.88
N GLU A 322 23.03 -0.95 -34.33
CA GLU A 322 22.84 -2.23 -35.04
C GLU A 322 22.61 -3.48 -34.16
N ARG A 323 22.34 -3.30 -32.86
CA ARG A 323 21.99 -4.38 -31.90
C ARG A 323 23.11 -5.41 -31.71
N ARG A 324 24.36 -5.01 -31.91
CA ARG A 324 25.50 -5.86 -31.59
C ARG A 324 25.69 -5.86 -30.07
N PRO A 325 25.57 -7.01 -29.39
CA PRO A 325 25.71 -7.06 -27.94
C PRO A 325 27.19 -6.95 -27.54
N TRP A 326 27.42 -6.31 -26.39
CA TRP A 326 28.73 -6.12 -25.78
C TRP A 326 28.67 -6.51 -24.31
N SER A 327 29.77 -7.07 -23.81
CA SER A 327 30.02 -7.26 -22.38
C SER A 327 31.09 -6.28 -21.92
N LEU A 328 30.75 -5.48 -20.92
CA LEU A 328 31.62 -4.48 -20.32
C LEU A 328 31.99 -4.93 -18.90
N THR A 329 33.25 -5.29 -18.67
CA THR A 329 33.73 -5.67 -17.33
C THR A 329 34.31 -4.45 -16.62
N TRP A 330 33.69 -4.11 -15.51
CA TRP A 330 34.07 -3.02 -14.63
C TRP A 330 34.73 -3.56 -13.38
N ARG A 331 35.83 -2.94 -12.96
CA ARG A 331 36.48 -3.26 -11.69
C ARG A 331 36.39 -2.07 -10.75
N ARG A 332 36.15 -2.37 -9.47
CA ARG A 332 36.16 -1.38 -8.40
C ARG A 332 37.60 -1.01 -8.03
N ALA A 333 37.96 0.26 -8.20
CA ALA A 333 39.21 0.86 -7.75
C ALA A 333 38.92 1.82 -6.59
N GLY A 334 38.87 1.28 -5.37
CA GLY A 334 38.48 2.03 -4.17
C GLY A 334 37.03 2.52 -4.22
N ARG A 335 36.83 3.84 -4.40
CA ARG A 335 35.49 4.45 -4.53
C ARG A 335 35.01 4.65 -5.97
N ARG A 336 35.83 4.28 -6.96
CA ARG A 336 35.54 4.50 -8.38
C ARG A 336 35.39 3.17 -9.11
N TRP A 337 34.65 3.20 -10.21
CA TRP A 337 34.53 2.09 -11.14
C TRP A 337 35.31 2.41 -12.41
N GLN A 338 36.08 1.44 -12.88
CA GLN A 338 36.88 1.56 -14.10
C GLN A 338 36.57 0.39 -15.03
N LEU A 339 36.42 0.69 -16.31
CA LEU A 339 36.28 -0.34 -17.33
C LEU A 339 37.65 -0.98 -17.58
N VAL A 340 37.73 -2.29 -17.38
CA VAL A 340 38.96 -3.08 -17.53
C VAL A 340 38.91 -4.03 -18.72
N SER A 341 37.71 -4.36 -19.20
CA SER A 341 37.51 -5.15 -20.42
C SER A 341 36.21 -4.72 -21.12
N ALA A 342 36.21 -4.79 -22.45
CA ALA A 342 35.02 -4.62 -23.27
C ALA A 342 35.14 -5.50 -24.51
N THR A 343 34.17 -6.38 -24.71
CA THR A 343 34.20 -7.35 -25.81
C THR A 343 32.81 -7.46 -26.46
N PRO A 344 32.71 -7.45 -27.80
CA PRO A 344 31.49 -7.85 -28.49
C PRO A 344 31.16 -9.31 -28.16
N VAL A 345 29.88 -9.60 -27.92
CA VAL A 345 29.36 -10.96 -27.77
C VAL A 345 28.86 -11.43 -29.15
N LEU A 346 29.12 -12.69 -29.49
CA LEU A 346 28.72 -13.31 -30.77
C LEU A 346 27.30 -13.88 -30.70
#